data_AF-G8SGH5-F1
#
_entry.id   AF-G8SGH5-F1
#
_cell.length_a   1.000
_cell.length_b   1.000
_cell.length_c   1.000
_cell.angle_alpha   90.00
_cell.angle_beta   90.00
_cell.angle_gamma   90.00
#
_symmetry.space_group_name_H-M   'P 1'
#
loop_
_entity.id
_entity.type
_entity.pdbx_description
1 polymer ?
#
loop_
_entity_poly.entity_id
_entity_poly.type
_entity_poly.pdbx_seq_one_letter_code
_entity_poly.pdbx_strand_id
1 'polypeptide(L)'
;MRVPYRLKRGRITVKLIKTTTVAVAAGMLLLGGCGDKKTDAPKADATTTASAATDLTALSADEILTRATKAVHDAKSLHIKGIENGEGGEKIAIDMKQSGKNVLSRLTVNGMNVEFLVVDGVQYVRPDAKMYKTLNLKLPAAVTARLATMWMKPTAGDRVFAPMAEGMTMDNMLKPDGTVTKGETTTVDGKPAIALKSADGDLLVATTGEPLPLKLMGGKDGGAITFSEYGADFPEIKAPAASEVYNLPKTS
;
A
#
# COMPACT_ATOMS: atom_id res chain seq x y z
N MET A 1 33.61 -8.27 -26.84
CA MET A 1 33.18 -6.96 -26.33
C MET A 1 32.55 -7.18 -24.96
N ARG A 2 33.27 -6.88 -23.86
CA ARG A 2 32.82 -7.13 -22.48
C ARG A 2 32.37 -5.80 -21.88
N VAL A 3 31.09 -5.69 -21.50
CA VAL A 3 30.56 -4.56 -20.75
C VAL A 3 30.78 -4.83 -19.26
N PRO A 4 31.57 -4.03 -18.53
CA PRO A 4 31.73 -4.21 -17.09
C PRO A 4 30.56 -3.55 -16.35
N TYR A 5 29.55 -4.32 -15.97
CA TYR A 5 28.58 -3.89 -14.97
C TYR A 5 29.29 -3.85 -13.60
N ARG A 6 29.88 -2.70 -13.26
CA ARG A 6 30.22 -2.38 -11.86
C ARG A 6 28.92 -2.01 -11.16
N LEU A 7 28.27 -2.99 -10.54
CA LEU A 7 27.27 -2.75 -9.51
C LEU A 7 27.94 -1.94 -8.38
N LYS A 8 27.75 -0.62 -8.37
CA LYS A 8 27.94 0.15 -7.15
C LYS A 8 26.94 -0.41 -6.14
N ARG A 9 27.45 -1.03 -5.07
CA ARG A 9 26.68 -1.53 -3.93
C ARG A 9 25.99 -0.34 -3.24
N GLY A 10 24.82 0.06 -3.75
CA GLY A 10 23.85 0.87 -3.03
C GLY A 10 23.10 -0.04 -2.07
N ARG A 11 23.25 0.22 -0.77
CA ARG A 11 22.58 -0.52 0.28
C ARG A 11 21.08 -0.17 0.24
N ILE A 12 20.22 -1.09 -0.18
CA ILE A 12 18.82 -1.07 0.26
C ILE A 12 18.88 -1.25 1.78
N THR A 13 18.78 -0.15 2.51
CA THR A 13 18.81 -0.18 3.98
C THR A 13 17.38 -0.01 4.45
N VAL A 14 16.63 -1.11 4.53
CA VAL A 14 15.40 -1.16 5.33
C VAL A 14 15.84 -1.02 6.80
N LYS A 15 15.84 0.21 7.33
CA LYS A 15 16.10 0.43 8.76
C LYS A 15 14.86 -0.01 9.54
N LEU A 16 14.97 -1.15 10.23
CA LEU A 16 14.10 -1.49 11.36
C LEU A 16 14.25 -0.39 12.42
N ILE A 17 13.21 0.39 12.64
CA ILE A 17 13.16 1.34 13.76
C ILE A 17 12.53 0.63 14.95
N LYS A 18 13.33 0.45 16.01
CA LYS A 18 12.90 -0.05 17.32
C LYS A 18 11.90 0.94 17.92
N THR A 19 10.72 0.45 18.28
CA THR A 19 9.69 1.18 19.02
C THR A 19 10.17 1.43 20.45
N THR A 20 10.34 2.70 20.81
CA THR A 20 10.52 3.13 22.20
C THR A 20 9.16 3.61 22.71
N THR A 21 8.57 2.85 23.62
CA THR A 21 7.34 3.19 24.35
C THR A 21 7.51 4.48 25.14
N VAL A 22 6.71 5.51 24.83
CA VAL A 22 6.50 6.68 25.69
C VAL A 22 5.17 6.49 26.41
N ALA A 23 5.24 6.33 27.74
CA ALA A 23 4.07 6.33 28.60
C ALA A 23 3.52 7.76 28.72
N VAL A 24 2.26 7.97 28.34
CA VAL A 24 1.54 9.20 28.64
C VAL A 24 0.61 8.93 29.82
N ALA A 25 0.93 9.57 30.95
CA ALA A 25 0.03 9.74 32.07
C ALA A 25 -0.85 10.97 31.83
N ALA A 26 -2.16 10.86 32.04
CA ALA A 26 -3.04 12.01 32.22
C ALA A 26 -4.15 11.63 33.20
N GLY A 27 -4.22 12.37 34.31
CA GLY A 27 -5.26 12.29 35.32
C GLY A 27 -6.18 13.52 35.32
N MET A 28 -7.19 13.42 36.20
CA MET A 28 -8.12 14.43 36.74
C MET A 28 -9.43 14.76 35.98
N LEU A 29 -10.51 14.11 36.45
CA LEU A 29 -11.74 14.64 37.10
C LEU A 29 -12.09 16.14 36.92
N LEU A 30 -13.38 16.44 36.70
CA LEU A 30 -14.26 17.26 37.57
C LEU A 30 -15.75 17.28 37.07
N LEU A 31 -16.65 16.91 38.00
CA LEU A 31 -18.05 17.28 38.32
C LEU A 31 -19.01 18.00 37.33
N GLY A 32 -20.26 17.49 37.28
CA GLY A 32 -21.47 18.23 37.73
C GLY A 32 -22.50 18.70 36.70
N GLY A 33 -23.76 18.22 36.81
CA GLY A 33 -24.95 18.90 36.24
C GLY A 33 -26.21 18.03 36.05
N CYS A 34 -27.14 18.05 37.02
CA CYS A 34 -28.57 17.70 36.85
C CYS A 34 -29.27 18.85 36.10
N GLY A 35 -30.16 18.65 35.12
CA GLY A 35 -31.57 18.27 35.31
C GLY A 35 -32.49 19.46 35.01
N ASP A 36 -33.29 19.43 33.93
CA ASP A 36 -34.76 19.58 33.94
C ASP A 36 -35.41 19.65 32.55
N LYS A 37 -36.64 19.17 32.51
CA LYS A 37 -37.47 18.78 31.36
C LYS A 37 -37.99 19.95 30.51
N LYS A 38 -38.05 19.77 29.19
CA LYS A 38 -39.18 20.24 28.37
C LYS A 38 -39.39 19.34 27.16
N THR A 39 -40.59 18.77 27.10
CA THR A 39 -41.11 17.89 26.07
C THR A 39 -41.56 18.73 24.88
N ASP A 40 -40.95 18.52 23.71
CA ASP A 40 -41.54 18.85 22.41
C ASP A 40 -41.11 17.80 21.37
N ALA A 41 -42.06 17.48 20.49
CA ALA A 41 -42.13 16.28 19.65
C ALA A 41 -40.92 16.03 18.71
N PRO A 42 -40.56 14.76 18.40
CA PRO A 42 -39.56 14.50 17.39
C PRO A 42 -40.19 14.64 16.00
N LYS A 43 -39.91 15.79 15.37
CA LYS A 43 -39.87 15.91 13.91
C LYS A 43 -38.79 14.95 13.41
N ALA A 44 -39.12 14.12 12.43
CA ALA A 44 -38.18 13.24 11.76
C ALA A 44 -37.13 14.08 11.04
N ASP A 45 -36.03 14.39 11.74
CA ASP A 45 -34.79 14.83 11.11
C ASP A 45 -34.07 13.57 10.62
N ALA A 46 -33.93 13.48 9.31
CA ALA A 46 -33.00 12.58 8.68
C ALA A 46 -31.61 12.89 9.26
N THR A 47 -31.18 12.06 10.20
CA THR A 47 -29.81 12.08 10.71
C THR A 47 -28.92 11.58 9.58
N THR A 48 -28.56 12.48 8.66
CA THR A 48 -27.31 12.36 7.94
C THR A 48 -26.25 12.46 9.01
N THR A 49 -25.70 11.32 9.43
CA THR A 49 -24.46 11.25 10.18
C THR A 49 -23.36 11.80 9.28
N ALA A 50 -23.30 13.12 9.13
CA ALA A 50 -22.12 13.83 8.70
C ALA A 50 -21.09 13.61 9.82
N SER A 51 -20.42 12.46 9.76
CA SER A 51 -19.24 12.19 10.58
C SER A 51 -18.36 13.42 10.48
N ALA A 52 -18.09 14.04 11.63
CA ALA A 52 -17.51 15.37 11.75
C ALA A 52 -16.30 15.49 10.82
N ALA A 53 -16.51 16.10 9.66
CA ALA A 53 -15.45 16.52 8.77
C ALA A 53 -14.72 17.63 9.50
N THR A 54 -13.80 17.24 10.38
CA THR A 54 -12.78 18.16 10.88
C THR A 54 -12.12 18.70 9.64
N ASP A 55 -12.07 20.02 9.52
CA ASP A 55 -11.39 20.68 8.42
C ASP A 55 -9.93 20.24 8.41
N LEU A 56 -9.59 19.30 7.51
CA LEU A 56 -8.24 18.76 7.39
C LEU A 56 -7.24 19.87 7.09
N THR A 57 -7.68 20.98 6.47
CA THR A 57 -6.79 22.09 6.11
C THR A 57 -6.25 22.81 7.35
N ALA A 58 -6.93 22.73 8.50
CA ALA A 58 -6.48 23.30 9.77
C ALA A 58 -5.42 22.44 10.49
N LEU A 59 -5.32 21.14 10.18
CA LEU A 59 -4.43 20.18 10.86
C LEU A 59 -3.01 20.22 10.34
N SER A 60 -2.01 19.84 11.13
CA SER A 60 -0.63 19.67 10.64
C SER A 60 -0.52 18.54 9.59
N ALA A 61 0.58 18.52 8.83
CA ALA A 61 0.82 17.47 7.82
C ALA A 61 0.84 16.06 8.43
N ASP A 62 1.49 15.90 9.60
CA ASP A 62 1.57 14.62 10.32
C ASP A 62 0.19 14.16 10.83
N GLU A 63 -0.66 15.09 11.28
CA GLU A 63 -2.02 14.77 11.71
C GLU A 63 -2.90 14.33 10.52
N ILE A 64 -2.78 14.98 9.37
CA ILE A 64 -3.49 14.58 8.16
C ILE A 64 -3.02 13.19 7.73
N LEU A 65 -1.70 12.93 7.69
CA LEU A 65 -1.15 11.62 7.36
C LEU A 65 -1.66 10.54 8.31
N THR A 66 -1.61 10.80 9.62
CA THR A 66 -2.10 9.86 10.64
C THR A 66 -3.56 9.52 10.45
N ARG A 67 -4.40 10.53 10.19
CA ARG A 67 -5.83 10.32 9.92
C ARG A 67 -6.06 9.57 8.62
N ALA A 68 -5.26 9.83 7.59
CA ALA A 68 -5.36 9.13 6.31
C ALA A 68 -4.99 7.66 6.45
N THR A 69 -3.86 7.34 7.09
CA THR A 69 -3.47 5.96 7.38
C THR A 69 -4.55 5.23 8.17
N LYS A 70 -5.11 5.88 9.21
CA LYS A 70 -6.24 5.32 9.96
C LYS A 70 -7.46 5.06 9.08
N ALA A 71 -7.86 6.01 8.23
CA ALA A 71 -9.01 5.87 7.35
C ALA A 71 -8.86 4.67 6.41
N VAL A 72 -7.66 4.42 5.88
CA VAL A 72 -7.44 3.23 5.06
C VAL A 72 -7.56 1.94 5.86
N HIS A 73 -7.01 1.89 7.08
CA HIS A 73 -7.20 0.72 7.95
C HIS A 73 -8.68 0.47 8.27
N ASP A 74 -9.45 1.53 8.53
CA ASP A 74 -10.87 1.45 8.83
C ASP A 74 -11.69 1.01 7.60
N ALA A 75 -11.27 1.37 6.39
CA ALA A 75 -11.85 0.92 5.14
C ALA A 75 -11.66 -0.58 4.88
N LYS A 76 -10.68 -1.22 5.54
CA LYS A 76 -10.34 -2.66 5.49
C LYS A 76 -9.89 -3.20 4.14
N SER A 77 -10.28 -2.61 3.02
CA SER A 77 -9.87 -3.02 1.69
C SER A 77 -9.73 -1.82 0.77
N LEU A 78 -8.90 -1.97 -0.26
CA LEU A 78 -8.65 -0.96 -1.29
C LEU A 78 -8.04 -1.57 -2.55
N HIS A 79 -8.15 -0.83 -3.66
CA HIS A 79 -7.45 -1.08 -4.91
C HIS A 79 -6.49 0.05 -5.22
N ILE A 80 -5.23 -0.30 -5.44
CA ILE A 80 -4.15 0.59 -5.86
C ILE A 80 -3.80 0.30 -7.31
N LYS A 81 -3.75 1.34 -8.13
CA LYS A 81 -3.36 1.20 -9.53
C LYS A 81 -2.57 2.38 -10.04
N GLY A 82 -1.56 2.11 -10.86
CA GLY A 82 -0.84 3.16 -11.56
C GLY A 82 0.47 2.70 -12.16
N ILE A 83 1.35 3.66 -12.39
CA ILE A 83 2.69 3.43 -12.92
C ILE A 83 3.63 4.20 -12.03
N GLU A 84 4.68 3.56 -11.53
CA GLU A 84 5.83 4.21 -10.90
C GLU A 84 7.03 4.13 -11.84
N ASN A 85 8.00 5.02 -11.62
CA ASN A 85 9.26 5.00 -12.36
C ASN A 85 10.34 4.49 -11.40
N GLY A 86 10.97 3.38 -11.74
CA GLY A 86 12.09 2.83 -10.98
C GLY A 86 13.36 3.66 -11.17
N GLU A 87 14.36 3.42 -10.31
CA GLU A 87 15.64 4.15 -10.31
C GLU A 87 16.37 4.14 -11.66
N GLY A 88 16.17 3.10 -12.47
CA GLY A 88 16.73 2.95 -13.83
C GLY A 88 15.94 3.66 -14.93
N GLY A 89 14.89 4.41 -14.60
CA GLY A 89 13.97 5.05 -15.56
C GLY A 89 12.92 4.08 -16.14
N GLU A 90 12.85 2.86 -15.62
CA GLU A 90 11.91 1.85 -16.05
C GLU A 90 10.52 2.07 -15.46
N LYS A 91 9.50 1.92 -16.30
CA LYS A 91 8.10 2.05 -15.89
C LYS A 91 7.63 0.75 -15.26
N ILE A 92 7.15 0.84 -14.03
CA ILE A 92 6.62 -0.24 -13.22
C ILE A 92 5.12 -0.01 -13.09
N ALA A 93 4.31 -0.74 -13.86
CA ALA A 93 2.86 -0.70 -13.66
C ALA A 93 2.50 -1.55 -12.43
N ILE A 94 1.62 -1.01 -11.60
CA ILE A 94 1.16 -1.63 -10.35
C ILE A 94 -0.36 -1.78 -10.44
N ASP A 95 -0.86 -2.97 -10.10
CA ASP A 95 -2.28 -3.25 -9.88
C ASP A 95 -2.38 -4.14 -8.64
N MET A 96 -2.78 -3.57 -7.51
CA MET A 96 -2.75 -4.21 -6.20
C MET A 96 -4.08 -4.06 -5.49
N LYS A 97 -4.69 -5.18 -5.14
CA LYS A 97 -5.87 -5.25 -4.29
C LYS A 97 -5.48 -5.77 -2.92
N GLN A 98 -6.00 -5.15 -1.87
CA GLN A 98 -5.76 -5.55 -0.50
C GLN A 98 -7.08 -5.68 0.24
N SER A 99 -7.21 -6.72 1.06
CA SER A 99 -8.32 -6.94 1.99
C SER A 99 -7.77 -7.43 3.32
N GLY A 100 -7.80 -6.57 4.32
CA GLY A 100 -7.12 -6.74 5.59
C GLY A 100 -5.62 -6.95 5.39
N LYS A 101 -5.13 -8.13 5.75
CA LYS A 101 -3.74 -8.56 5.56
C LYS A 101 -3.51 -9.34 4.27
N ASN A 102 -4.58 -9.66 3.54
CA ASN A 102 -4.49 -10.41 2.31
C ASN A 102 -4.28 -9.45 1.14
N VAL A 103 -3.39 -9.81 0.22
CA VAL A 103 -2.96 -8.95 -0.88
C VAL A 103 -2.91 -9.76 -2.15
N LEU A 104 -3.41 -9.22 -3.25
CA LEU A 104 -3.11 -9.69 -4.60
C LEU A 104 -2.52 -8.52 -5.38
N SER A 105 -1.27 -8.64 -5.80
CA SER A 105 -0.56 -7.61 -6.55
C SER A 105 -0.03 -8.15 -7.87
N ARG A 106 -0.11 -7.34 -8.92
CA ARG A 106 0.56 -7.57 -10.20
C ARG A 106 1.46 -6.38 -10.49
N LEU A 107 2.73 -6.68 -10.75
CA LEU A 107 3.71 -5.73 -11.25
C LEU A 107 4.04 -6.05 -12.70
N THR A 108 4.10 -5.00 -13.54
CA THR A 108 4.59 -5.10 -14.91
C THR A 108 5.78 -4.19 -15.10
N VAL A 109 6.95 -4.77 -15.39
CA VAL A 109 8.21 -4.04 -15.64
C VAL A 109 8.70 -4.40 -17.03
N ASN A 110 8.85 -3.40 -17.91
CA ASN A 110 9.32 -3.62 -19.29
C ASN A 110 8.55 -4.74 -20.05
N GLY A 111 7.24 -4.87 -19.78
CA GLY A 111 6.38 -5.90 -20.38
C GLY A 111 6.55 -7.33 -19.83
N MET A 112 7.25 -7.46 -18.70
CA MET A 112 7.36 -8.68 -17.90
C MET A 112 6.46 -8.56 -16.68
N ASN A 113 5.77 -9.64 -16.32
CA ASN A 113 4.82 -9.64 -15.22
C ASN A 113 5.31 -10.51 -14.07
N VAL A 114 4.99 -10.05 -12.86
CA VAL A 114 5.08 -10.87 -11.66
C VAL A 114 3.85 -10.60 -10.79
N GLU A 115 3.23 -11.67 -10.33
CA GLU A 115 2.12 -11.59 -9.40
C GLU A 115 2.57 -12.05 -8.02
N PHE A 116 2.07 -11.37 -7.00
CA PHE A 116 2.27 -11.69 -5.60
C PHE A 116 0.92 -11.86 -4.94
N LEU A 117 0.82 -12.87 -4.09
CA LEU A 117 -0.39 -13.17 -3.36
C LEU A 117 -0.03 -13.49 -1.91
N VAL A 118 -0.68 -12.81 -0.98
CA VAL A 118 -0.59 -13.10 0.45
C VAL A 118 -1.99 -13.46 0.92
N VAL A 119 -2.15 -14.67 1.44
CA VAL A 119 -3.41 -15.14 2.03
C VAL A 119 -3.09 -15.85 3.33
N ASP A 120 -3.70 -15.40 4.42
CA ASP A 120 -3.54 -15.95 5.76
C ASP A 120 -2.06 -16.06 6.19
N GLY A 121 -1.26 -15.06 5.82
CA GLY A 121 0.18 -14.99 6.10
C GLY A 121 1.06 -15.87 5.21
N VAL A 122 0.49 -16.61 4.26
CA VAL A 122 1.25 -17.40 3.28
C VAL A 122 1.50 -16.57 2.03
N GLN A 123 2.78 -16.41 1.68
CA GLN A 123 3.18 -15.71 0.47
C GLN A 123 3.30 -16.66 -0.72
N TYR A 124 2.83 -16.19 -1.87
CA TYR A 124 2.96 -16.83 -3.15
C TYR A 124 3.47 -15.81 -4.17
N VAL A 125 4.26 -16.30 -5.13
CA VAL A 125 4.74 -15.52 -6.25
C VAL A 125 4.56 -16.29 -7.55
N ARG A 126 4.17 -15.59 -8.61
CA ARG A 126 4.04 -16.14 -9.97
C ARG A 126 4.67 -15.17 -10.97
N PRO A 127 5.97 -15.32 -11.25
CA PRO A 127 6.63 -14.63 -12.36
C PRO A 127 6.15 -15.20 -13.70
N ASP A 128 6.03 -14.37 -14.73
CA ASP A 128 5.80 -14.86 -16.08
C ASP A 128 7.09 -15.45 -16.70
N ALA A 129 6.95 -16.08 -17.87
CA ALA A 129 8.07 -16.72 -18.55
C ALA A 129 9.19 -15.73 -18.96
N LYS A 130 8.87 -14.45 -19.16
CA LYS A 130 9.89 -13.43 -19.49
C LYS A 130 10.67 -13.03 -18.24
N MET A 131 9.99 -12.86 -17.11
CA MET A 131 10.61 -12.55 -15.83
C MET A 131 11.62 -13.63 -15.42
N TYR A 132 11.28 -14.91 -15.55
CA TYR A 132 12.22 -16.01 -15.27
C TYR A 132 13.50 -15.95 -16.12
N LYS A 133 13.38 -15.62 -17.41
CA LYS A 133 14.54 -15.49 -18.31
C LYS A 133 15.45 -14.35 -17.87
N THR A 134 14.87 -13.22 -17.46
CA THR A 134 15.62 -12.04 -17.03
C THR A 134 16.31 -12.23 -15.68
N LEU A 135 15.66 -12.90 -14.73
CA LEU A 135 16.24 -13.19 -13.40
C LEU A 135 17.40 -14.19 -13.46
N ASN A 136 17.66 -14.80 -14.63
CA ASN A 136 18.75 -15.74 -14.88
C ASN A 136 18.80 -16.88 -13.84
N LEU A 137 17.62 -17.26 -13.33
CA LEU A 137 17.45 -18.43 -12.50
C LEU A 137 17.82 -19.62 -13.39
N LYS A 138 18.91 -20.32 -13.09
CA LYS A 138 19.52 -21.40 -13.90
C LYS A 138 18.61 -22.63 -14.01
N LEU A 139 17.39 -22.45 -14.50
CA LEU A 139 16.33 -23.43 -14.63
C LEU A 139 16.15 -23.79 -16.10
N PRO A 140 15.93 -25.07 -16.44
CA PRO A 140 15.63 -25.47 -17.81
C PRO A 140 14.40 -24.76 -18.37
N ALA A 141 14.38 -24.43 -19.67
CA ALA A 141 13.28 -23.71 -20.31
C ALA A 141 11.90 -24.40 -20.18
N ALA A 142 11.87 -25.74 -20.22
CA ALA A 142 10.64 -26.50 -20.00
C ALA A 142 10.12 -26.37 -18.56
N VAL A 143 11.02 -26.23 -17.59
CA VAL A 143 10.68 -26.00 -16.18
C VAL A 143 10.16 -24.58 -16.01
N THR A 144 10.82 -23.56 -16.57
CA THR A 144 10.36 -22.16 -16.45
C THR A 144 9.03 -21.92 -17.15
N ALA A 145 8.76 -22.55 -18.29
CA ALA A 145 7.46 -22.46 -18.96
C ALA A 145 6.33 -23.04 -18.10
N ARG A 146 6.57 -24.16 -17.42
CA ARG A 146 5.62 -24.75 -16.48
C ARG A 146 5.47 -23.89 -15.21
N LEU A 147 6.56 -23.36 -14.67
CA LEU A 147 6.53 -22.51 -13.47
C LEU A 147 5.80 -21.19 -13.71
N ALA A 148 5.89 -20.64 -14.92
CA ALA A 148 5.22 -19.39 -15.27
C ALA A 148 3.68 -19.43 -15.15
N THR A 149 3.08 -20.62 -15.09
CA THR A 149 1.63 -20.79 -14.88
C THR A 149 1.27 -21.14 -13.43
N MET A 150 2.26 -21.37 -12.56
CA MET A 150 2.07 -21.88 -11.21
C MET A 150 2.49 -20.85 -10.16
N TRP A 151 1.80 -20.86 -9.02
CA TRP A 151 2.23 -20.15 -7.83
C TRP A 151 3.39 -20.88 -7.17
N MET A 152 4.38 -20.15 -6.66
CA MET A 152 5.46 -20.69 -5.86
C MET A 152 5.43 -20.06 -4.49
N LYS A 153 5.82 -20.80 -3.45
CA LYS A 153 6.06 -20.24 -2.12
C LYS A 153 7.53 -19.81 -2.02
N PRO A 154 7.84 -18.53 -1.80
CA PRO A 154 9.21 -18.11 -1.50
C PRO A 154 9.75 -18.88 -0.28
N THR A 155 11.00 -19.31 -0.34
CA THR A 155 11.66 -19.96 0.81
C THR A 155 12.11 -18.92 1.84
N ALA A 156 12.25 -19.33 3.10
CA ALA A 156 12.89 -18.48 4.11
C ALA A 156 14.28 -18.03 3.62
N GLY A 157 14.52 -16.72 3.58
CA GLY A 157 15.76 -16.13 3.05
C GLY A 157 15.76 -15.81 1.56
N ASP A 158 14.62 -15.91 0.86
CA ASP A 158 14.49 -15.40 -0.51
C ASP A 158 14.85 -13.90 -0.56
N ARG A 159 15.85 -13.55 -1.38
CA ARG A 159 16.40 -12.19 -1.46
C ARG A 159 15.80 -11.35 -2.58
N VAL A 160 14.93 -11.93 -3.39
CA VAL A 160 14.36 -11.31 -4.58
C VAL A 160 12.89 -11.03 -4.34
N PHE A 161 12.10 -12.06 -4.06
CA PHE A 161 10.65 -11.94 -4.01
C PHE A 161 10.12 -11.51 -2.64
N ALA A 162 10.74 -11.94 -1.53
CA ALA A 162 10.28 -11.56 -0.20
C ALA A 162 10.38 -10.03 0.06
N PRO A 163 11.50 -9.34 -0.28
CA PRO A 163 11.57 -7.89 -0.11
C PRO A 163 10.58 -7.13 -0.98
N MET A 164 10.29 -7.61 -2.20
CA MET A 164 9.27 -7.01 -3.07
C MET A 164 7.87 -7.15 -2.46
N ALA A 165 7.53 -8.34 -1.94
CA ALA A 165 6.26 -8.57 -1.27
C ALA A 165 6.09 -7.71 -0.01
N GLU A 166 7.14 -7.54 0.78
CA GLU A 166 7.13 -6.67 1.97
C GLU A 166 6.91 -5.19 1.60
N GLY A 167 7.56 -4.71 0.54
CA GLY A 167 7.38 -3.33 0.05
C GLY A 167 5.96 -3.02 -0.43
N MET A 168 5.24 -4.02 -0.95
CA MET A 168 3.86 -3.88 -1.44
C MET A 168 2.82 -4.09 -0.34
N THR A 169 3.05 -3.48 0.83
CA THR A 169 2.02 -3.36 1.85
C THR A 169 1.57 -1.91 1.91
N MET A 170 0.29 -1.69 2.12
CA MET A 170 -0.27 -0.36 2.29
C MET A 170 0.49 0.49 3.33
N ASP A 171 0.90 -0.12 4.45
CA ASP A 171 1.67 0.58 5.49
C ASP A 171 3.01 1.10 4.95
N ASN A 172 3.70 0.30 4.14
CA ASN A 172 4.95 0.71 3.52
C ASN A 172 4.74 1.71 2.37
N MET A 173 3.63 1.63 1.63
CA MET A 173 3.32 2.60 0.56
C MET A 173 2.90 3.98 1.08
N LEU A 174 2.26 4.04 2.25
CA LEU A 174 1.86 5.30 2.89
C LEU A 174 2.90 5.86 3.86
N LYS A 175 4.01 5.15 4.06
CA LYS A 175 5.10 5.60 4.91
C LYS A 175 6.00 6.54 4.10
N PRO A 176 6.03 7.85 4.41
CA PRO A 176 6.91 8.79 3.72
C PRO A 176 8.36 8.55 4.12
N ASP A 177 9.32 8.82 3.21
CA ASP A 177 10.69 9.06 3.63
C ASP A 177 10.84 10.51 4.10
N GLY A 178 11.33 10.63 5.34
CA GLY A 178 11.58 11.91 5.98
C GLY A 178 10.32 12.61 6.48
N THR A 179 10.39 13.94 6.58
CA THR A 179 9.32 14.78 7.10
C THR A 179 8.31 15.11 6.02
N VAL A 180 7.03 15.02 6.35
CA VAL A 180 5.95 15.51 5.48
C VAL A 180 5.65 16.97 5.75
N THR A 181 5.35 17.71 4.69
CA THR A 181 4.91 19.11 4.78
C THR A 181 3.58 19.28 4.08
N LYS A 182 2.80 20.25 4.53
CA LYS A 182 1.50 20.54 3.94
C LYS A 182 1.70 21.31 2.63
N GLY A 183 1.09 20.82 1.56
CA GLY A 183 1.02 21.48 0.26
C GLY A 183 -0.29 22.25 0.08
N GLU A 184 -0.59 22.57 -1.17
CA GLU A 184 -1.81 23.27 -1.54
C GLU A 184 -3.01 22.32 -1.62
N THR A 185 -4.21 22.90 -1.61
CA THR A 185 -5.44 22.16 -1.92
C THR A 185 -5.58 22.00 -3.43
N THR A 186 -6.20 20.90 -3.85
CA THR A 186 -6.36 20.54 -5.25
C THR A 186 -7.59 19.64 -5.43
N THR A 187 -7.75 19.06 -6.61
CA THR A 187 -8.80 18.08 -6.91
C THR A 187 -8.20 16.84 -7.57
N VAL A 188 -8.64 15.66 -7.15
CA VAL A 188 -8.35 14.38 -7.81
C VAL A 188 -9.67 13.79 -8.27
N ASP A 189 -9.85 13.63 -9.58
CA ASP A 189 -11.08 13.09 -10.18
C ASP A 189 -12.36 13.76 -9.65
N GLY A 190 -12.32 15.09 -9.51
CA GLY A 190 -13.42 15.91 -9.00
C GLY A 190 -13.59 15.90 -7.47
N LYS A 191 -12.78 15.14 -6.72
CA LYS A 191 -12.80 15.13 -5.26
C LYS A 191 -11.82 16.17 -4.69
N PRO A 192 -12.26 17.07 -3.79
CA PRO A 192 -11.37 17.98 -3.08
C PRO A 192 -10.29 17.23 -2.31
N ALA A 193 -9.05 17.69 -2.40
CA ALA A 193 -7.89 17.06 -1.80
C ALA A 193 -6.90 18.08 -1.24
N ILE A 194 -6.06 17.64 -0.32
CA ILE A 194 -4.89 18.36 0.19
C ILE A 194 -3.63 17.56 -0.08
N ALA A 195 -2.58 18.23 -0.55
CA ALA A 195 -1.29 17.59 -0.77
C ALA A 195 -0.47 17.50 0.52
N LEU A 196 0.13 16.34 0.77
CA LEU A 196 1.20 16.13 1.73
C LEU A 196 2.48 15.84 0.96
N LYS A 197 3.46 16.73 1.05
CA LYS A 197 4.71 16.66 0.29
C LYS A 197 5.80 15.97 1.10
N SER A 198 6.49 15.02 0.49
CA SER A 198 7.70 14.38 1.03
C SER A 198 8.83 14.42 -0.02
N ALA A 199 9.98 13.83 0.34
CA ALA A 199 11.09 13.68 -0.61
C ALA A 199 10.76 12.73 -1.77
N ASP A 200 9.90 11.74 -1.55
CA ASP A 200 9.59 10.69 -2.52
C ASP A 200 8.39 11.02 -3.39
N GLY A 201 7.57 11.97 -2.95
CA GLY A 201 6.36 12.33 -3.66
C GLY A 201 5.34 13.11 -2.83
N ASP A 202 4.22 13.39 -3.49
CA ASP A 202 3.09 14.09 -2.93
C ASP A 202 1.91 13.12 -2.76
N LEU A 203 1.48 12.91 -1.53
CA LEU A 203 0.26 12.17 -1.20
C LEU A 203 -0.93 13.14 -1.20
N LEU A 204 -1.91 12.89 -2.06
CA LEU A 204 -3.14 13.67 -2.14
C LEU A 204 -4.23 12.98 -1.31
N VAL A 205 -4.71 13.66 -0.27
CA VAL A 205 -5.69 13.14 0.71
C VAL A 205 -7.02 13.87 0.55
N ALA A 206 -8.14 13.15 0.52
CA ALA A 206 -9.47 13.73 0.43
C ALA A 206 -9.76 14.71 1.58
N THR A 207 -10.29 15.90 1.29
CA THR A 207 -10.65 16.91 2.32
C THR A 207 -12.14 16.90 2.69
N THR A 208 -12.93 16.05 2.02
CA THR A 208 -14.36 15.90 2.27
C THR A 208 -14.66 14.43 2.57
N GLY A 209 -15.52 14.18 3.56
CA GLY A 209 -15.79 12.82 4.03
C GLY A 209 -14.62 12.23 4.82
N GLU A 210 -14.39 10.93 4.67
CA GLU A 210 -13.22 10.28 5.27
C GLU A 210 -11.93 10.74 4.58
N PRO A 211 -10.83 10.96 5.34
CA PRO A 211 -9.57 11.49 4.82
C PRO A 211 -8.78 10.41 4.07
N LEU A 212 -9.38 9.76 3.08
CA LEU A 212 -8.77 8.68 2.33
C LEU A 212 -7.71 9.21 1.35
N PRO A 213 -6.56 8.54 1.21
CA PRO A 213 -5.65 8.76 0.09
C PRO A 213 -6.38 8.64 -1.25
N LEU A 214 -6.09 9.52 -2.19
CA LEU A 214 -6.67 9.48 -3.53
C LEU A 214 -5.61 9.16 -4.57
N LYS A 215 -4.42 9.75 -4.41
CA LYS A 215 -3.32 9.63 -5.35
C LYS A 215 -1.99 9.85 -4.64
N LEU A 216 -0.99 9.07 -5.01
CA LEU A 216 0.40 9.33 -4.67
C LEU A 216 1.11 9.66 -5.98
N MET A 217 1.68 10.85 -6.06
CA MET A 217 2.52 11.28 -7.16
C MET A 217 3.95 11.11 -6.71
N GLY A 218 4.76 10.34 -7.43
CA GLY A 218 6.20 10.33 -7.20
C GLY A 218 6.80 11.72 -7.47
N GLY A 219 8.04 11.92 -7.02
CA GLY A 219 8.78 13.18 -7.22
C GLY A 219 8.98 13.59 -8.69
N LYS A 220 9.96 14.46 -8.96
CA LYS A 220 10.12 15.15 -10.25
C LYS A 220 10.07 14.27 -11.51
N ASP A 221 10.60 13.04 -11.42
CA ASP A 221 10.60 12.05 -12.49
C ASP A 221 9.83 10.78 -12.08
N GLY A 222 8.99 10.87 -11.06
CA GLY A 222 8.18 9.78 -10.53
C GLY A 222 6.95 9.50 -11.38
N GLY A 223 6.42 8.30 -11.21
CA GLY A 223 5.10 7.97 -11.76
C GLY A 223 3.99 8.41 -10.81
N ALA A 224 2.77 7.91 -11.00
CA ALA A 224 1.69 8.11 -10.05
C ALA A 224 0.86 6.83 -9.89
N ILE A 225 0.40 6.62 -8.67
CA ILE A 225 -0.58 5.60 -8.30
C ILE A 225 -1.82 6.25 -7.72
N THR A 226 -2.95 5.59 -7.91
CA THR A 226 -4.26 5.99 -7.45
C THR A 226 -4.78 4.96 -6.47
N PHE A 227 -5.55 5.43 -5.49
CA PHE A 227 -6.16 4.60 -4.47
C PHE A 227 -7.68 4.69 -4.62
N SER A 228 -8.35 3.55 -4.67
CA SER A 228 -9.76 3.44 -5.03
C SER A 228 -10.39 2.21 -4.40
N GLU A 229 -11.68 1.99 -4.67
CA GLU A 229 -12.42 0.79 -4.25
C GLU A 229 -12.31 0.48 -2.74
N TYR A 230 -12.28 1.54 -1.93
CA TYR A 230 -12.25 1.44 -0.48
C TYR A 230 -13.47 0.68 0.06
N GLY A 231 -13.24 -0.33 0.91
CA GLY A 231 -14.30 -1.17 1.48
C GLY A 231 -14.93 -2.17 0.51
N ALA A 232 -14.36 -2.36 -0.70
CA ALA A 232 -14.82 -3.35 -1.66
C ALA A 232 -14.46 -4.79 -1.26
N ASP A 233 -15.24 -5.74 -1.74
CA ASP A 233 -14.93 -7.17 -1.63
C ASP A 233 -14.06 -7.63 -2.80
N PHE A 234 -12.99 -8.35 -2.50
CA PHE A 234 -12.06 -8.92 -3.49
C PHE A 234 -12.02 -10.45 -3.42
N PRO A 235 -13.03 -11.16 -3.95
CA PRO A 235 -13.14 -12.63 -3.88
C PRO A 235 -12.00 -13.37 -4.62
N GLU A 236 -11.28 -12.69 -5.49
CA GLU A 236 -10.07 -13.20 -6.15
C GLU A 236 -8.87 -13.35 -5.21
N ILE A 237 -8.86 -12.67 -4.05
CA ILE A 237 -7.80 -12.81 -3.04
C ILE A 237 -8.08 -14.07 -2.22
N LYS A 238 -7.71 -15.21 -2.77
CA LYS A 238 -7.89 -16.53 -2.15
C LYS A 238 -6.68 -17.41 -2.38
N ALA A 239 -6.43 -18.33 -1.45
CA ALA A 239 -5.31 -19.25 -1.57
C ALA A 239 -5.44 -20.07 -2.88
N PRO A 240 -4.32 -20.26 -3.60
CA PRO A 240 -4.34 -21.07 -4.82
C PRO A 240 -4.62 -22.53 -4.48
N ALA A 241 -5.26 -23.25 -5.40
CA ALA A 241 -5.45 -24.68 -5.25
C ALA A 241 -4.09 -25.40 -5.22
N ALA A 242 -4.00 -26.55 -4.54
CA ALA A 242 -2.75 -27.29 -4.44
C ALA A 242 -2.16 -27.67 -5.82
N SER A 243 -3.02 -27.89 -6.83
CA SER A 243 -2.61 -28.15 -8.21
C SER A 243 -2.02 -26.95 -8.94
N GLU A 244 -2.26 -25.73 -8.44
CA GLU A 244 -1.73 -24.48 -8.98
C GLU A 244 -0.43 -24.07 -8.29
N VAL A 245 -0.01 -24.79 -7.23
CA VAL A 245 1.19 -24.48 -6.46
C VAL A 245 2.33 -25.42 -6.84
N TYR A 246 3.45 -24.85 -7.29
CA TYR A 246 4.69 -25.58 -7.43
C TYR A 246 5.46 -25.57 -6.12
N ASN A 247 5.68 -26.74 -5.55
CA ASN A 247 6.53 -26.92 -4.40
C ASN A 247 7.97 -27.15 -4.88
N LEU A 248 8.87 -26.20 -4.58
CA LEU A 248 10.29 -26.39 -4.84
C LEU A 248 10.77 -27.65 -4.10
N PRO A 249 11.54 -28.54 -4.75
CA PRO A 249 12.13 -29.68 -4.06
C PRO A 249 12.99 -29.18 -2.90
N LYS A 250 12.88 -29.84 -1.73
CA LYS A 250 13.74 -29.52 -0.59
C LYS A 250 15.20 -29.69 -1.04
N THR A 251 15.97 -28.61 -1.00
CA THR A 251 17.42 -28.70 -1.13
C THR A 251 17.94 -29.34 0.16
N SER A 252 18.41 -30.57 0.05
CA SER A 252 19.09 -31.31 1.12
C SER A 252 20.41 -30.62 1.49
#